data_AF-A0A6G3TDH4-F1
#
_entry.id   AF-A0A6G3TDH4-F1
#
_cell.length_a   1.000
_cell.length_b   1.000
_cell.length_c   1.000
_cell.angle_alpha   90.00
_cell.angle_beta   90.00
_cell.angle_gamma   90.00
#
_symmetry.space_group_name_H-M   'P 1'
#
loop_
_entity.id
_entity.type
_entity.pdbx_description
1 polymer ?
#
loop_
_entity_poly.entity_id
_entity_poly.type
_entity_poly.pdbx_seq_one_letter_code
_entity_poly.pdbx_strand_id
1 'polypeptide(L)'
;MATAQETHEYPGELNDVPGWFWPLDQVLFSWFLERQERLDTRGDLLELGAYLGKSAILLGHRLRDGETLTVCDLFGAEPPDAANRAEAAKSYSSLTRQAFERNYLSFHDTLPRIIQAPSSAVVDEVAPGSCRFVHIDASHLYEHVEGDIGAAKELLGPDGIVVLDDFRSEHTPGVAVAAWEAVLNRGLRPICLSSQKLYGTWGDPEPVQEELLAALRGRDDIAVTVERAAGQRLVRTRARGKRLRPPSLPSSRHPA
;
A
#
# COMPACT_ATOMS: atom_id res chain seq x y z
N MET A 1 16.28 3.02 13.08
CA MET A 1 15.99 3.46 11.70
C MET A 1 16.89 2.66 10.77
N ALA A 2 16.32 1.79 9.95
CA ALA A 2 17.07 1.11 8.89
C ALA A 2 17.08 2.04 7.69
N THR A 3 18.23 2.56 7.28
CA THR A 3 18.36 3.32 6.03
C THR A 3 18.51 2.34 4.88
N ALA A 4 17.60 2.38 3.92
CA ALA A 4 17.72 1.62 2.69
C ALA A 4 18.86 2.22 1.84
N GLN A 5 19.88 1.42 1.54
CA GLN A 5 20.99 1.84 0.69
C GLN A 5 20.57 1.87 -0.78
N GLU A 6 20.99 2.90 -1.49
CA GLU A 6 20.82 3.05 -2.93
C GLU A 6 21.67 1.97 -3.64
N THR A 7 21.05 1.16 -4.49
CA THR A 7 21.75 0.22 -5.35
C THR A 7 21.77 0.77 -6.78
N HIS A 8 22.94 0.79 -7.42
CA HIS A 8 23.05 1.09 -8.85
C HIS A 8 22.79 -0.15 -9.74
N GLU A 9 22.56 -1.30 -9.11
CA GLU A 9 22.29 -2.58 -9.75
C GLU A 9 20.79 -2.77 -9.98
N TYR A 10 20.43 -3.48 -11.05
CA TYR A 10 19.06 -3.88 -11.31
C TYR A 10 18.65 -4.98 -10.33
N PRO A 11 17.45 -4.91 -9.72
CA PRO A 11 16.97 -5.94 -8.80
C PRO A 11 16.75 -7.27 -9.52
N GLY A 12 17.22 -8.38 -8.94
CA GLY A 12 17.02 -9.73 -9.47
C GLY A 12 15.72 -10.39 -8.99
N GLU A 13 15.25 -10.02 -7.82
CA GLU A 13 13.95 -10.35 -7.27
C GLU A 13 13.29 -9.15 -6.57
N LEU A 14 11.98 -9.24 -6.29
CA LEU A 14 11.24 -8.13 -5.67
C LEU A 14 11.87 -7.68 -4.33
N ASN A 15 12.46 -8.61 -3.59
CA ASN A 15 13.04 -8.31 -2.29
C ASN A 15 14.36 -7.53 -2.36
N ASP A 16 15.02 -7.51 -3.52
CA ASP A 16 16.22 -6.69 -3.78
C ASP A 16 15.88 -5.20 -3.92
N VAL A 17 14.63 -4.88 -4.27
CA VAL A 17 14.16 -3.49 -4.33
C VAL A 17 14.14 -2.94 -2.91
N PRO A 18 14.84 -1.81 -2.63
CA PRO A 18 14.83 -1.24 -1.29
C PRO A 18 13.45 -0.63 -0.96
N GLY A 19 12.98 -0.83 0.28
CA GLY A 19 11.68 -0.34 0.76
C GLY A 19 11.03 -1.27 1.80
N TRP A 20 10.02 -0.76 2.51
CA TRP A 20 9.38 -1.40 3.67
C TRP A 20 8.11 -2.21 3.32
N PHE A 21 8.20 -3.04 2.29
CA PHE A 21 7.10 -3.92 1.89
C PHE A 21 7.34 -5.37 2.33
N TRP A 22 6.92 -5.67 3.56
CA TRP A 22 7.22 -6.93 4.23
C TRP A 22 6.51 -8.13 3.60
N PRO A 23 7.06 -9.36 3.72
CA PRO A 23 6.47 -10.55 3.10
C PRO A 23 5.00 -10.82 3.47
N LEU A 24 4.56 -10.47 4.70
CA LEU A 24 3.15 -10.62 5.08
C LEU A 24 2.24 -9.69 4.27
N ASP A 25 2.68 -8.46 4.04
CA ASP A 25 1.91 -7.49 3.25
C ASP A 25 1.95 -7.83 1.76
N GLN A 26 3.02 -8.45 1.25
CA GLN A 26 3.03 -9.03 -0.10
C GLN A 26 1.94 -10.10 -0.26
N VAL A 27 1.80 -10.99 0.74
CA VAL A 27 0.73 -12.01 0.78
C VAL A 27 -0.65 -11.35 0.81
N LEU A 28 -0.85 -10.36 1.67
CA LEU A 28 -2.15 -9.69 1.83
C LEU A 28 -2.53 -8.91 0.57
N PHE A 29 -1.64 -8.10 -0.01
CA PHE A 29 -1.90 -7.37 -1.26
C PHE A 29 -2.29 -8.35 -2.37
N SER A 30 -1.48 -9.41 -2.55
CA SER A 30 -1.77 -10.45 -3.55
C SER A 30 -3.15 -11.06 -3.32
N TRP A 31 -3.48 -11.43 -2.08
CA TRP A 31 -4.77 -12.05 -1.77
C TRP A 31 -5.95 -11.10 -2.05
N PHE A 32 -5.85 -9.82 -1.68
CA PHE A 32 -6.91 -8.85 -1.95
C PHE A 32 -7.12 -8.62 -3.45
N LEU A 33 -6.03 -8.49 -4.21
CA LEU A 33 -6.08 -8.25 -5.65
C LEU A 33 -6.57 -9.49 -6.41
N GLU A 34 -6.11 -10.69 -6.04
CA GLU A 34 -6.59 -11.98 -6.59
C GLU A 34 -8.07 -12.20 -6.28
N ARG A 35 -8.53 -11.81 -5.09
CA ARG A 35 -9.94 -11.86 -4.74
C ARG A 35 -10.76 -10.94 -5.64
N GLN A 36 -10.32 -9.71 -5.86
CA GLN A 36 -10.98 -8.77 -6.78
C GLN A 36 -10.99 -9.30 -8.21
N GLU A 37 -9.90 -9.93 -8.67
CA GLU A 37 -9.83 -10.59 -9.96
C GLU A 37 -10.88 -11.71 -10.10
N ARG A 38 -10.94 -12.61 -9.10
CA ARG A 38 -11.89 -13.73 -9.05
C ARG A 38 -13.35 -13.28 -9.00
N LEU A 39 -13.62 -12.14 -8.38
CA LEU A 39 -14.96 -11.53 -8.30
C LEU A 39 -15.27 -10.60 -9.47
N ASP A 40 -14.37 -10.50 -10.45
CA ASP A 40 -14.48 -9.62 -11.61
C ASP A 40 -14.58 -8.12 -11.26
N THR A 41 -14.18 -7.72 -10.04
CA THR A 41 -14.09 -6.31 -9.65
C THR A 41 -13.02 -5.62 -10.49
N ARG A 42 -13.43 -4.67 -11.34
CA ARG A 42 -12.56 -3.82 -12.16
C ARG A 42 -12.35 -2.47 -11.51
N GLY A 43 -11.24 -1.84 -11.83
CA GLY A 43 -10.95 -0.47 -11.47
C GLY A 43 -9.45 -0.20 -11.48
N ASP A 44 -9.10 1.06 -11.43
CA ASP A 44 -7.73 1.52 -11.37
C ASP A 44 -7.06 1.13 -10.04
N LEU A 45 -5.74 1.14 -10.04
CA LEU A 45 -4.91 0.97 -8.87
C LEU A 45 -4.21 2.31 -8.58
N LEU A 46 -4.14 2.70 -7.32
CA LEU A 46 -3.47 3.93 -6.90
C LEU A 46 -2.52 3.66 -5.73
N GLU A 47 -1.32 4.23 -5.81
CA GLU A 47 -0.38 4.29 -4.71
C GLU A 47 0.09 5.73 -4.47
N LEU A 48 -0.04 6.18 -3.22
CA LEU A 48 0.47 7.45 -2.73
C LEU A 48 1.71 7.17 -1.89
N GLY A 49 2.87 7.66 -2.32
CA GLY A 49 4.17 7.28 -1.76
C GLY A 49 4.62 5.93 -2.29
N ALA A 50 5.48 5.95 -3.30
CA ALA A 50 5.98 4.72 -3.94
C ALA A 50 7.46 4.48 -3.68
N TYR A 51 8.20 5.48 -3.20
CA TYR A 51 9.63 5.38 -2.93
C TYR A 51 10.37 4.78 -4.14
N LEU A 52 11.07 3.65 -3.96
CA LEU A 52 11.80 2.93 -5.00
C LEU A 52 10.99 1.82 -5.70
N GLY A 53 9.68 1.76 -5.43
CA GLY A 53 8.69 1.04 -6.25
C GLY A 53 8.38 -0.39 -5.81
N LYS A 54 8.80 -0.84 -4.63
CA LYS A 54 8.64 -2.24 -4.20
C LYS A 54 7.18 -2.70 -4.17
N SER A 55 6.28 -1.91 -3.60
CA SER A 55 4.84 -2.18 -3.61
C SER A 55 4.21 -1.89 -4.98
N ALA A 56 4.58 -0.78 -5.64
CA ALA A 56 4.18 -0.44 -7.01
C ALA A 56 4.39 -1.61 -8.00
N ILE A 57 5.53 -2.30 -7.91
CA ILE A 57 5.88 -3.44 -8.76
C ILE A 57 4.87 -4.58 -8.55
N LEU A 58 4.48 -4.88 -7.30
CA LEU A 58 3.46 -5.90 -7.03
C LEU A 58 2.08 -5.45 -7.51
N LEU A 59 1.71 -4.17 -7.33
CA LEU A 59 0.46 -3.63 -7.85
C LEU A 59 0.40 -3.75 -9.39
N GLY A 60 1.48 -3.38 -10.08
CA GLY A 60 1.60 -3.52 -11.53
C GLY A 60 1.45 -4.95 -12.02
N HIS A 61 1.91 -5.93 -11.23
CA HIS A 61 1.76 -7.35 -11.56
C HIS A 61 0.30 -7.85 -11.53
N ARG A 62 -0.59 -7.10 -10.87
CA ARG A 62 -2.03 -7.38 -10.76
C ARG A 62 -2.89 -6.40 -11.57
N LEU A 63 -2.25 -5.57 -12.40
CA LEU A 63 -2.94 -4.66 -13.32
C LEU A 63 -3.55 -5.47 -14.47
N ARG A 64 -4.80 -5.17 -14.82
CA ARG A 64 -5.54 -5.90 -15.86
C ARG A 64 -5.75 -5.01 -17.08
N ASP A 65 -6.11 -5.64 -18.20
CA ASP A 65 -6.42 -4.93 -19.43
C ASP A 65 -7.52 -3.88 -19.20
N GLY A 66 -7.21 -2.64 -19.58
CA GLY A 66 -8.12 -1.49 -19.43
C GLY A 66 -8.06 -0.80 -18.07
N GLU A 67 -7.28 -1.29 -17.11
CA GLU A 67 -7.02 -0.63 -15.83
C GLU A 67 -5.74 0.23 -15.92
N THR A 68 -5.67 1.28 -15.10
CA THR A 68 -4.46 2.10 -14.94
C THR A 68 -3.89 1.96 -13.54
N LEU A 69 -2.58 1.72 -13.42
CA LEU A 69 -1.85 1.96 -12.17
C LEU A 69 -1.34 3.40 -12.16
N THR A 70 -1.76 4.17 -11.17
CA THR A 70 -1.25 5.52 -10.89
C THR A 70 -0.37 5.51 -9.65
N VAL A 71 0.80 6.13 -9.73
CA VAL A 71 1.72 6.34 -8.61
C VAL A 71 1.91 7.84 -8.41
N CYS A 72 1.71 8.31 -7.18
CA CYS A 72 1.94 9.71 -6.79
C CYS A 72 3.05 9.80 -5.74
N ASP A 73 4.16 10.47 -6.07
CA ASP A 73 5.29 10.65 -5.16
C ASP A 73 6.06 11.94 -5.52
N LEU A 74 6.76 12.55 -4.56
CA LEU A 74 7.62 13.70 -4.83
C LEU A 74 8.92 13.29 -5.52
N PHE A 75 9.39 12.06 -5.32
CA PHE A 75 10.65 11.53 -5.83
C PHE A 75 11.86 12.44 -5.56
N GLY A 76 11.93 12.96 -4.33
CA GLY A 76 12.96 13.91 -3.92
C GLY A 76 12.69 15.38 -4.29
N ALA A 77 11.56 15.69 -4.92
CA ALA A 77 11.10 17.07 -5.07
C ALA A 77 10.74 17.69 -3.71
N GLU A 78 10.82 19.02 -3.61
CA GLU A 78 10.63 19.77 -2.37
C GLU A 78 9.24 19.50 -1.75
N PRO A 79 9.18 18.95 -0.53
CA PRO A 79 7.92 18.77 0.20
C PRO A 79 7.19 20.09 0.48
N PRO A 80 5.84 20.07 0.51
CA PRO A 80 5.01 21.27 0.51
C PRO A 80 5.19 22.16 1.75
N ASP A 81 5.60 21.59 2.89
CA ASP A 81 5.79 22.33 4.13
C ASP A 81 7.05 21.91 4.90
N ALA A 82 7.44 22.74 5.86
CA ALA A 82 8.69 22.55 6.61
C ALA A 82 8.71 21.27 7.46
N ALA A 83 7.57 20.81 7.97
CA ALA A 83 7.49 19.59 8.77
C ALA A 83 7.69 18.36 7.87
N ASN A 84 7.04 18.34 6.70
CA ASN A 84 7.19 17.28 5.71
C ASN A 84 8.62 17.24 5.15
N ARG A 85 9.27 18.40 4.98
CA ARG A 85 10.71 18.48 4.64
C ARG A 85 11.62 17.85 5.67
N ALA A 86 11.38 18.14 6.95
CA ALA A 86 12.18 17.61 8.04
C ALA A 86 12.00 16.09 8.23
N GLU A 87 10.84 15.56 7.86
CA GLU A 87 10.57 14.12 7.78
C GLU A 87 11.33 13.51 6.60
N ALA A 88 11.12 14.03 5.38
CA ALA A 88 11.70 13.47 4.17
C ALA A 88 13.24 13.44 4.17
N ALA A 89 13.88 14.47 4.74
CA ALA A 89 15.34 14.56 4.85
C ALA A 89 15.98 13.43 5.69
N LYS A 90 15.20 12.75 6.55
CA LYS A 90 15.69 11.63 7.38
C LYS A 90 15.61 10.28 6.66
N SER A 91 14.71 10.15 5.69
CA SER A 91 14.28 8.85 5.16
C SER A 91 14.63 8.63 3.68
N TYR A 92 14.88 9.68 2.90
CA TYR A 92 14.84 9.60 1.42
C TYR A 92 16.03 10.22 0.67
N SER A 93 17.24 10.24 1.25
CA SER A 93 18.41 10.90 0.59
C SER A 93 18.83 10.29 -0.75
N SER A 94 18.36 9.08 -1.07
CA SER A 94 18.60 8.32 -2.31
C SER A 94 17.36 8.20 -3.22
N LEU A 95 16.27 8.90 -2.90
CA LEU A 95 15.04 8.78 -3.67
C LEU A 95 15.12 9.67 -4.91
N THR A 96 15.11 9.04 -6.09
CA THR A 96 14.91 9.74 -7.37
C THR A 96 13.87 9.01 -8.21
N ARG A 97 13.19 9.77 -9.08
CA ARG A 97 12.22 9.21 -10.04
C ARG A 97 12.89 8.19 -10.96
N GLN A 98 14.12 8.45 -11.38
CA GLN A 98 14.89 7.54 -12.23
C GLN A 98 15.17 6.19 -11.55
N ALA A 99 15.47 6.19 -10.25
CA ALA A 99 15.68 4.97 -9.49
C ALA A 99 14.38 4.14 -9.38
N PHE A 100 13.25 4.80 -9.12
CA PHE A 100 11.92 4.15 -9.19
C PHE A 100 11.65 3.55 -10.56
N GLU A 101 11.78 4.34 -11.64
CA GLU A 101 11.49 3.92 -13.01
C GLU A 101 12.35 2.72 -13.41
N ARG A 102 13.66 2.75 -13.10
CA ARG A 102 14.59 1.64 -13.34
C ARG A 102 14.14 0.37 -12.62
N ASN A 103 13.81 0.46 -11.34
CA ASN A 103 13.38 -0.69 -10.56
C ASN A 103 12.05 -1.25 -11.10
N TYR A 104 11.08 -0.38 -11.41
CA TYR A 104 9.79 -0.79 -11.95
C TYR A 104 9.92 -1.51 -13.31
N LEU A 105 10.71 -0.93 -14.23
CA LEU A 105 10.95 -1.50 -15.56
C LEU A 105 11.79 -2.79 -15.54
N SER A 106 12.42 -3.11 -14.40
CA SER A 106 13.05 -4.42 -14.22
C SER A 106 12.02 -5.55 -14.18
N PHE A 107 10.76 -5.25 -13.85
CA PHE A 107 9.68 -6.24 -13.74
C PHE A 107 8.59 -6.07 -14.80
N HIS A 108 8.41 -4.87 -15.34
CA HIS A 108 7.29 -4.51 -16.24
C HIS A 108 7.77 -3.90 -17.56
N ASP A 109 7.00 -4.05 -18.64
CA ASP A 109 7.36 -3.51 -19.97
C ASP A 109 7.18 -1.98 -20.08
N THR A 110 6.24 -1.43 -19.31
CA THR A 110 5.84 -0.02 -19.38
C THR A 110 5.72 0.57 -17.99
N LEU A 111 6.03 1.86 -17.85
CA LEU A 111 5.85 2.58 -16.60
C LEU A 111 4.36 2.72 -16.24
N PRO A 112 4.03 2.83 -14.94
CA PRO A 112 2.70 3.26 -14.53
C PRO A 112 2.49 4.73 -14.91
N ARG A 113 1.26 5.24 -14.74
CA ARG A 113 1.05 6.69 -14.76
C ARG A 113 1.71 7.30 -13.53
N ILE A 114 2.65 8.21 -13.74
CA ILE A 114 3.40 8.86 -12.65
C ILE A 114 2.91 10.30 -12.48
N ILE A 115 2.44 10.62 -11.27
CA ILE A 115 2.16 11.98 -10.82
C ILE A 115 3.31 12.38 -9.89
N GLN A 116 4.20 13.26 -10.35
CA GLN A 116 5.29 13.76 -9.53
C GLN A 116 4.84 15.04 -8.81
N ALA A 117 4.10 14.90 -7.72
CA ALA A 117 3.50 15.99 -6.97
C ALA A 117 3.21 15.58 -5.51
N PRO A 118 2.86 16.52 -4.62
CA PRO A 118 2.24 16.19 -3.34
C PRO A 118 0.99 15.32 -3.55
N SER A 119 0.73 14.38 -2.63
CA SER A 119 -0.38 13.44 -2.72
C SER A 119 -1.75 14.13 -2.84
N SER A 120 -1.89 15.35 -2.30
CA SER A 120 -3.10 16.16 -2.41
C SER A 120 -3.51 16.50 -3.85
N ALA A 121 -2.60 16.41 -4.83
CA ALA A 121 -2.92 16.64 -6.24
C ALA A 121 -3.71 15.48 -6.89
N VAL A 122 -3.79 14.31 -6.24
CA VAL A 122 -4.33 13.10 -6.88
C VAL A 122 -5.82 13.21 -7.24
N VAL A 123 -6.60 13.98 -6.48
CA VAL A 123 -8.04 14.17 -6.71
C VAL A 123 -8.35 14.92 -8.01
N ASP A 124 -7.41 15.73 -8.50
CA ASP A 124 -7.55 16.43 -9.78
C ASP A 124 -7.14 15.55 -10.97
N GLU A 125 -6.43 14.45 -10.71
CA GLU A 125 -5.78 13.63 -11.72
C GLU A 125 -6.46 12.26 -11.90
N VAL A 126 -7.10 11.73 -10.86
CA VAL A 126 -7.75 10.41 -10.86
C VAL A 126 -9.26 10.59 -10.78
N ALA A 127 -10.00 9.84 -11.59
CA ALA A 127 -11.45 9.97 -11.63
C ALA A 127 -12.10 9.45 -10.33
N PRO A 128 -13.08 10.17 -9.74
CA PRO A 128 -13.82 9.70 -8.58
C PRO A 128 -14.45 8.33 -8.81
N GLY A 129 -14.35 7.46 -7.81
CA GLY A 129 -14.85 6.08 -7.85
C GLY A 129 -14.20 5.16 -8.89
N SER A 130 -13.10 5.54 -9.54
CA SER A 130 -12.45 4.70 -10.56
C SER A 130 -11.56 3.62 -9.99
N CYS A 131 -11.04 3.79 -8.77
CA CYS A 131 -10.09 2.87 -8.18
C CYS A 131 -10.78 1.68 -7.50
N ARG A 132 -10.20 0.48 -7.65
CA ARG A 132 -10.55 -0.69 -6.84
C ARG A 132 -9.60 -0.92 -5.67
N PHE A 133 -8.40 -0.35 -5.72
CA PHE A 133 -7.38 -0.52 -4.68
C PHE A 133 -6.55 0.76 -4.53
N VAL A 134 -6.45 1.28 -3.31
CA VAL A 134 -5.63 2.47 -2.98
C VAL A 134 -4.68 2.13 -1.83
N HIS A 135 -3.39 2.35 -2.04
CA HIS A 135 -2.35 2.26 -1.01
C HIS A 135 -1.87 3.66 -0.60
N ILE A 136 -1.87 3.96 0.70
CA ILE A 136 -1.45 5.23 1.27
C ILE A 136 -0.19 5.01 2.13
N ASP A 137 0.93 5.53 1.66
CA ASP A 137 2.28 5.38 2.22
C ASP A 137 3.16 6.63 1.92
N ALA A 138 2.53 7.82 1.84
CA ALA A 138 3.20 9.06 1.44
C ALA A 138 3.86 9.80 2.61
N SER A 139 3.06 10.43 3.46
CA SER A 139 3.53 11.24 4.60
C SER A 139 3.23 10.55 5.93
N HIS A 140 4.03 10.85 6.95
CA HIS A 140 3.81 10.37 8.32
C HIS A 140 3.12 11.40 9.23
N LEU A 141 2.75 12.55 8.68
CA LEU A 141 2.12 13.65 9.40
C LEU A 141 0.59 13.56 9.31
N TYR A 142 -0.07 13.80 10.43
CA TYR A 142 -1.52 13.63 10.57
C TYR A 142 -2.32 14.35 9.48
N GLU A 143 -2.01 15.62 9.21
CA GLU A 143 -2.75 16.47 8.28
C GLU A 143 -2.71 15.94 6.84
N HIS A 144 -1.56 15.40 6.43
CA HIS A 144 -1.39 14.82 5.10
C HIS A 144 -2.10 13.48 5.00
N VAL A 145 -1.95 12.61 6.00
CA VAL A 145 -2.60 11.28 6.02
C VAL A 145 -4.13 11.40 6.08
N GLU A 146 -4.65 12.35 6.87
CA GLU A 146 -6.09 12.61 6.97
C GLU A 146 -6.69 13.04 5.63
N GLY A 147 -5.97 13.89 4.89
CA GLY A 147 -6.30 14.32 3.54
C GLY A 147 -6.24 13.16 2.54
N ASP A 148 -5.18 12.36 2.56
CA ASP A 148 -5.00 11.19 1.68
C ASP A 148 -6.11 10.14 1.90
N ILE A 149 -6.51 9.90 3.15
CA ILE A 149 -7.66 9.03 3.47
C ILE A 149 -8.95 9.60 2.88
N GLY A 150 -9.11 10.92 2.89
CA GLY A 150 -10.23 11.62 2.27
C GLY A 150 -10.27 11.41 0.76
N ALA A 151 -9.14 11.61 0.09
CA ALA A 151 -8.98 11.34 -1.33
C ALA A 151 -9.27 9.88 -1.66
N ALA A 152 -8.72 8.92 -0.91
CA ALA A 152 -8.97 7.50 -1.12
C ALA A 152 -10.46 7.15 -1.01
N LYS A 153 -11.20 7.77 -0.11
CA LYS A 153 -12.65 7.58 0.02
C LYS A 153 -13.43 8.03 -1.22
N GLU A 154 -13.01 9.13 -1.85
CA GLU A 154 -13.62 9.67 -3.06
C GLU A 154 -13.25 8.87 -4.31
N LEU A 155 -12.01 8.42 -4.39
CA LEU A 155 -11.46 7.72 -5.56
C LEU A 155 -11.81 6.23 -5.60
N LEU A 156 -12.10 5.60 -4.46
CA LEU A 156 -12.51 4.20 -4.42
C LEU A 156 -13.96 3.97 -4.83
N GLY A 157 -14.18 2.94 -5.63
CA GLY A 157 -15.51 2.38 -5.88
C GLY A 157 -16.11 1.69 -4.63
N PRO A 158 -17.39 1.27 -4.69
CA PRO A 158 -18.13 0.76 -3.51
C PRO A 158 -17.47 -0.41 -2.76
N ASP A 159 -16.81 -1.33 -3.48
CA ASP A 159 -16.11 -2.49 -2.92
C ASP A 159 -14.58 -2.31 -2.91
N GLY A 160 -14.15 -1.05 -2.99
CA GLY A 160 -12.75 -0.66 -3.00
C GLY A 160 -12.03 -0.99 -1.69
N ILE A 161 -10.75 -1.33 -1.81
CA ILE A 161 -9.87 -1.61 -0.68
C ILE A 161 -8.91 -0.43 -0.51
N VAL A 162 -8.85 0.12 0.71
CA VAL A 162 -7.80 1.05 1.11
C VAL A 162 -6.80 0.35 2.02
N VAL A 163 -5.53 0.65 1.84
CA VAL A 163 -4.45 0.18 2.69
C VAL A 163 -3.68 1.37 3.23
N LEU A 164 -3.61 1.49 4.55
CA LEU A 164 -2.89 2.55 5.26
C LEU A 164 -1.60 1.98 5.83
N ASP A 165 -0.46 2.51 5.41
CA ASP A 165 0.83 2.10 5.98
C ASP A 165 1.08 2.70 7.37
N ASP A 166 2.04 2.13 8.09
CA ASP A 166 2.64 2.65 9.32
C ASP A 166 1.70 3.10 10.46
N PHE A 167 0.44 2.66 10.48
CA PHE A 167 -0.52 3.01 11.54
C PHE A 167 -0.12 2.51 12.95
N ARG A 168 0.92 1.68 13.06
CA ARG A 168 1.48 1.16 14.33
C ARG A 168 2.96 1.46 14.51
N SER A 169 3.58 2.19 13.60
CA SER A 169 4.99 2.55 13.70
C SER A 169 5.20 3.58 14.81
N GLU A 170 6.18 3.35 15.69
CA GLU A 170 6.37 4.18 16.89
C GLU A 170 6.69 5.65 16.60
N HIS A 171 7.27 5.90 15.42
CA HIS A 171 7.74 7.21 14.98
C HIS A 171 6.69 7.96 14.13
N THR A 172 5.54 7.35 13.87
CA THR A 172 4.47 7.87 13.00
C THR A 172 3.13 8.04 13.74
N PRO A 173 3.08 8.66 14.94
CA PRO A 173 1.85 8.74 15.72
C PRO A 173 0.70 9.46 14.99
N GLY A 174 1.01 10.39 14.08
CA GLY A 174 0.00 11.07 13.25
C GLY A 174 -0.78 10.11 12.34
N VAL A 175 -0.09 9.12 11.78
CA VAL A 175 -0.70 8.08 10.94
C VAL A 175 -1.69 7.23 11.75
N ALA A 176 -1.28 6.82 12.96
CA ALA A 176 -2.14 6.06 13.86
C ALA A 176 -3.41 6.84 14.22
N VAL A 177 -3.28 8.14 14.52
CA VAL A 177 -4.41 9.01 14.85
C VAL A 177 -5.35 9.14 13.64
N ALA A 178 -4.83 9.43 12.44
CA ALA A 178 -5.64 9.58 11.23
C ALA A 178 -6.37 8.29 10.84
N ALA A 179 -5.69 7.13 10.92
CA ALA A 179 -6.29 5.84 10.60
C ALA A 179 -7.47 5.51 11.54
N TRP A 180 -7.31 5.70 12.86
CA TRP A 180 -8.37 5.41 13.82
C TRP A 180 -9.47 6.48 13.84
N GLU A 181 -9.14 7.75 13.59
CA GLU A 181 -10.11 8.81 13.34
C GLU A 181 -11.02 8.45 12.16
N ALA A 182 -10.44 7.98 11.06
CA ALA A 182 -11.20 7.56 9.89
C ALA A 182 -12.17 6.40 10.18
N VAL A 183 -11.72 5.45 11.01
CA VAL A 183 -12.55 4.31 11.45
C VAL A 183 -13.71 4.76 12.34
N LEU A 184 -13.44 5.63 13.30
CA LEU A 184 -14.42 6.01 14.33
C LEU A 184 -15.38 7.09 13.85
N ASN A 185 -14.94 7.97 12.95
CA ASN A 185 -15.68 9.19 12.62
C ASN A 185 -16.03 9.32 11.12
N ARG A 186 -15.28 8.67 10.22
CA ARG A 186 -15.43 8.83 8.76
C ARG A 186 -15.93 7.58 8.04
N GLY A 187 -16.30 6.55 8.80
CA GLY A 187 -16.97 5.35 8.33
C GLY A 187 -16.06 4.31 7.66
N LEU A 188 -14.73 4.44 7.79
CA LEU A 188 -13.81 3.41 7.34
C LEU A 188 -14.02 2.14 8.17
N ARG A 189 -14.19 0.98 7.53
CA ARG A 189 -14.40 -0.30 8.21
C ARG A 189 -13.17 -1.19 8.04
N PRO A 190 -12.47 -1.54 9.13
CA PRO A 190 -11.31 -2.41 9.05
C PRO A 190 -11.68 -3.80 8.54
N ILE A 191 -10.93 -4.32 7.58
CA ILE A 191 -10.99 -5.69 7.12
C ILE A 191 -9.99 -6.53 7.92
N CYS A 192 -8.71 -6.16 7.86
CA CYS A 192 -7.66 -6.79 8.65
C CYS A 192 -6.50 -5.84 8.94
N LEU A 193 -5.69 -6.22 9.92
CA LEU A 193 -4.46 -5.52 10.31
C LEU A 193 -3.28 -6.46 10.10
N SER A 194 -2.19 -5.97 9.51
CA SER A 194 -0.88 -6.61 9.59
C SER A 194 -0.10 -6.01 10.77
N SER A 195 1.22 -6.24 10.81
CA SER A 195 2.07 -5.58 11.79
C SER A 195 2.12 -4.07 11.58
N GLN A 196 2.14 -3.62 10.32
CA GLN A 196 2.34 -2.21 9.95
C GLN A 196 1.17 -1.59 9.20
N LYS A 197 0.32 -2.39 8.53
CA LYS A 197 -0.72 -1.89 7.64
C LYS A 197 -2.14 -2.15 8.16
N LEU A 198 -3.03 -1.18 7.99
CA LEU A 198 -4.47 -1.33 8.16
C LEU A 198 -5.12 -1.47 6.79
N TYR A 199 -5.85 -2.56 6.57
CA TYR A 199 -6.64 -2.81 5.36
C TYR A 199 -8.10 -2.53 5.69
N GLY A 200 -8.78 -1.74 4.87
CA GLY A 200 -10.17 -1.36 5.12
C GLY A 200 -10.97 -1.12 3.85
N THR A 201 -12.26 -0.88 4.05
CA THR A 201 -13.20 -0.49 2.99
C THR A 201 -14.28 0.42 3.57
N TRP A 202 -14.94 1.22 2.74
CA TRP A 202 -16.16 1.94 3.14
C TRP A 202 -17.44 1.14 2.86
N GLY A 203 -17.35 0.00 2.16
CA GLY A 203 -18.45 -0.93 1.90
C GLY A 203 -18.74 -1.88 3.07
N ASP A 204 -19.24 -3.08 2.76
CA ASP A 204 -19.42 -4.14 3.75
C ASP A 204 -18.14 -4.97 3.93
N PRO A 205 -17.46 -4.95 5.10
CA PRO A 205 -16.25 -5.73 5.31
C PRO A 205 -16.54 -7.22 5.55
N GLU A 206 -17.76 -7.62 5.88
CA GLU A 206 -18.03 -8.99 6.34
C GLU A 206 -17.70 -10.07 5.30
N PRO A 207 -18.12 -9.95 4.01
CA PRO A 207 -17.81 -10.96 3.00
C PRO A 207 -16.31 -11.16 2.78
N VAL A 208 -15.54 -10.07 2.77
CA VAL A 208 -14.08 -10.13 2.58
C VAL A 208 -13.37 -10.64 3.84
N GLN A 209 -13.86 -10.31 5.04
CA GLN A 209 -13.33 -10.84 6.30
C GLN A 209 -13.52 -12.35 6.41
N GLU A 210 -14.71 -12.87 6.11
CA GLU A 210 -14.99 -14.31 6.19
C GLU A 210 -14.13 -15.10 5.19
N GLU A 211 -13.98 -14.60 3.98
CA GLU A 211 -13.13 -15.23 2.97
C GLU A 211 -11.65 -15.20 3.37
N LEU A 212 -11.16 -14.07 3.91
CA LEU A 212 -9.78 -13.95 4.40
C LEU A 212 -9.52 -14.94 5.53
N LEU A 213 -10.43 -15.02 6.50
CA LEU A 213 -10.31 -15.96 7.60
C LEU A 213 -10.29 -17.41 7.12
N ALA A 214 -11.14 -17.76 6.15
CA ALA A 214 -11.13 -19.08 5.55
C ALA A 214 -9.80 -19.39 4.84
N ALA A 215 -9.28 -18.44 4.05
CA ALA A 215 -8.01 -18.57 3.33
C ALA A 215 -6.81 -18.72 4.30
N LEU A 216 -6.83 -18.03 5.43
CA LEU A 216 -5.74 -18.07 6.42
C LEU A 216 -5.80 -19.28 7.36
N ARG A 217 -6.95 -19.96 7.53
CA ARG A 217 -7.07 -21.16 8.38
C ARG A 217 -6.13 -22.29 7.94
N GLY A 218 -5.84 -22.41 6.65
CA GLY A 218 -4.93 -23.42 6.10
C GLY A 218 -3.44 -23.08 6.23
N ARG A 219 -3.11 -21.90 6.76
CA ARG A 219 -1.74 -21.39 6.84
C ARG A 219 -1.18 -21.55 8.25
N ASP A 220 -0.18 -22.41 8.39
CA ASP A 220 0.61 -22.61 9.61
C ASP A 220 1.69 -21.53 9.84
N ASP A 221 1.90 -20.67 8.85
CA ASP A 221 2.92 -19.61 8.82
C ASP A 221 2.36 -18.21 9.14
N ILE A 222 1.04 -18.07 9.27
CA ILE A 222 0.35 -16.82 9.64
C ILE A 222 -0.49 -17.05 10.90
N ALA A 223 -0.26 -16.26 11.94
CA ALA A 223 -1.12 -16.23 13.11
C ALA A 223 -2.27 -15.24 12.87
N VAL A 224 -3.49 -15.66 13.24
CA VAL A 224 -4.68 -14.82 13.16
C VAL A 224 -5.31 -14.70 14.54
N THR A 225 -5.65 -13.48 14.94
CA THR A 225 -6.47 -13.20 16.12
C THR A 225 -7.64 -12.33 15.72
N VAL A 226 -8.81 -12.55 16.33
CA VAL A 226 -10.00 -11.74 16.10
C VAL A 226 -10.42 -11.13 17.42
N GLU A 227 -10.49 -9.81 17.45
CA GLU A 227 -10.88 -9.03 18.63
C GLU A 227 -12.04 -8.08 18.25
N ARG A 228 -12.82 -7.63 19.24
CA ARG A 228 -13.83 -6.59 19.04
C ARG A 228 -13.40 -5.34 19.78
N ALA A 229 -13.39 -4.22 19.08
CA ALA A 229 -13.07 -2.92 19.67
C ALA A 229 -13.87 -1.82 18.97
N ALA A 230 -14.46 -0.91 19.76
CA ALA A 230 -15.25 0.23 19.24
C ALA A 230 -16.28 -0.16 18.16
N GLY A 231 -16.99 -1.27 18.36
CA GLY A 231 -17.99 -1.78 17.40
C GLY A 231 -17.41 -2.49 16.16
N GLN A 232 -16.10 -2.45 15.95
CA GLN A 232 -15.42 -3.08 14.83
C GLN A 232 -14.97 -4.51 15.18
N ARG A 233 -14.95 -5.38 14.17
CA ARG A 233 -14.25 -6.68 14.23
C ARG A 233 -12.84 -6.48 13.70
N LEU A 234 -11.85 -6.65 14.55
CA LEU A 234 -10.44 -6.48 14.22
C LEU A 234 -9.80 -7.84 13.97
N VAL A 235 -9.64 -8.20 12.69
CA VAL A 235 -8.88 -9.38 12.28
C VAL A 235 -7.41 -8.98 12.19
N ARG A 236 -6.58 -9.45 13.12
CA ARG A 236 -5.13 -9.18 13.11
C ARG A 236 -4.38 -10.39 12.59
N THR A 237 -3.47 -10.15 11.66
CA THR A 237 -2.56 -11.13 11.06
C THR A 237 -1.12 -10.84 11.48
N ARG A 238 -0.33 -11.90 11.69
CA ARG A 238 1.09 -11.79 12.03
C ARG A 238 1.86 -12.97 11.48
N ALA A 239 3.01 -12.73 10.85
CA ALA A 239 3.90 -13.81 10.40
C ALA A 239 4.41 -14.63 11.60
N ARG A 240 4.41 -15.97 11.50
CA ARG A 240 5.00 -16.89 12.47
C ARG A 240 6.47 -17.13 12.14
N GLY A 241 7.31 -16.14 12.42
CA GLY A 241 8.76 -16.23 12.22
C GLY A 241 9.17 -16.31 10.74
N LYS A 242 10.34 -16.90 10.46
CA LYS A 242 10.98 -16.91 9.13
C LYS A 242 10.35 -17.86 8.09
N ARG A 243 9.27 -18.57 8.44
CA ARG A 243 8.65 -19.59 7.58
C ARG A 243 7.52 -19.07 6.69
N LEU A 244 7.33 -17.76 6.60
CA LEU A 244 6.28 -17.19 5.77
C LEU A 244 6.51 -17.59 4.31
N ARG A 245 5.55 -18.29 3.73
CA ARG A 245 5.54 -18.63 2.31
C ARG A 245 5.11 -17.39 1.52
N PRO A 246 5.95 -16.86 0.61
CA PRO A 246 5.56 -15.72 -0.21
C PRO A 246 4.42 -16.10 -1.16
N PRO A 247 3.67 -15.11 -1.69
CA PRO A 247 2.76 -15.35 -2.80
C PRO A 247 3.57 -15.55 -4.10
N SER A 248 2.88 -15.73 -5.23
CA SER A 248 3.52 -15.53 -6.53
C SER A 248 3.94 -14.07 -6.66
N LEU A 249 5.23 -13.83 -6.87
CA LEU A 249 5.80 -12.49 -7.01
C LEU A 249 6.21 -12.24 -8.47
N PRO A 250 6.20 -10.97 -8.93
CA PRO A 250 6.71 -10.64 -10.26
C PRO A 250 8.18 -11.03 -10.39
N SER A 251 8.53 -11.58 -11.55
CA SER A 251 9.91 -11.97 -11.89
C SER A 251 10.65 -10.81 -12.55
N SER A 252 11.90 -10.59 -12.15
CA SER A 252 12.75 -9.60 -12.81
C SER A 252 13.24 -10.10 -14.17
N ARG A 253 13.49 -9.17 -15.08
CA ARG A 253 14.20 -9.35 -16.35
C ARG A 253 15.72 -9.46 -16.17
N HIS A 254 16.20 -9.19 -14.96
CA HIS A 254 17.61 -9.22 -14.58
C HIS A 254 17.87 -10.25 -13.47
N PRO A 255 17.49 -11.53 -13.65
CA PRO A 255 17.71 -12.54 -12.62
C PRO A 255 19.22 -12.69 -12.33
N ALA A 256 19.53 -12.98 -11.05
CA ALA A 256 20.89 -13.22 -10.58
C ALA A 256 21.56 -14.44 -11.23
#